data_AF-A0AAX2IQB8-F1
#
_entry.id   AF-A0AAX2IQB8-F1
#
_cell.length_a   1.000
_cell.length_b   1.000
_cell.length_c   1.000
_cell.angle_alpha   90.00
_cell.angle_beta   90.00
_cell.angle_gamma   90.00
#
_symmetry.space_group_name_H-M   'P 1'
#
loop_
_entity.id
_entity.type
_entity.pdbx_description
1 polymer ?
#
loop_
_entity_poly.entity_id
_entity_poly.type
_entity_poly.pdbx_seq_one_letter_code
_entity_poly.pdbx_strand_id
1 'polypeptide(L)'
;MSKAALKKEFSKFSKEQLIEHILDLYDKNSSIKEFYKFYLNPKNENELVKKYKKIIRKEFNVENPMQSKEKFSVAKRAISDLKNLQISSESLADVILYLPESACELTALYGDYSEQFYN
;
A
#
# COMPACT_ATOMS: atom_id res chain seq x y z
N MET A 1 27.15 5.25 8.47
CA MET A 1 26.77 4.98 9.88
C MET A 1 25.87 3.76 9.93
N SER A 2 26.20 2.73 10.71
CA SER A 2 25.35 1.52 10.84
C SER A 2 24.18 1.77 11.78
N LYS A 3 23.07 1.02 11.62
CA LYS A 3 21.92 1.05 12.56
C LYS A 3 22.36 0.90 14.03
N ALA A 4 23.43 0.15 14.27
CA ALA A 4 23.98 -0.08 15.61
C ALA A 4 24.68 1.17 16.20
N ALA A 5 25.40 1.94 15.40
CA ALA A 5 26.02 3.20 15.85
C ALA A 5 24.95 4.25 16.17
N LEU A 6 23.90 4.33 15.33
CA LEU A 6 22.78 5.24 15.51
C LEU A 6 21.98 4.93 16.79
N LYS A 7 21.78 3.64 17.10
CA LYS A 7 21.14 3.20 18.35
C LYS A 7 21.96 3.57 19.58
N LYS A 8 23.29 3.48 19.52
CA LYS A 8 24.19 3.89 20.61
C LYS A 8 24.16 5.40 20.85
N GLU A 9 24.10 6.19 19.77
CA GLU A 9 23.90 7.65 19.85
C GLU A 9 22.55 7.98 20.50
N PHE A 10 21.45 7.41 20.02
CA PHE A 10 20.11 7.62 20.61
C PHE A 10 19.96 7.15 22.06
N SER A 11 20.78 6.20 22.51
CA SER A 11 20.77 5.76 23.92
C SER A 11 21.42 6.75 24.87
N LYS A 12 22.18 7.73 24.36
CA LYS A 12 22.81 8.79 25.17
C LYS A 12 21.94 10.04 25.29
N PHE A 13 20.95 10.20 24.42
CA PHE A 13 20.04 11.35 24.43
C PHE A 13 18.97 11.20 25.50
N SER A 14 18.56 12.31 26.11
CA SER A 14 17.39 12.34 26.99
C SER A 14 16.10 12.15 26.18
N LYS A 15 15.00 11.80 26.86
CA LYS A 15 13.68 11.65 26.21
C LYS A 15 13.26 12.92 25.46
N GLU A 16 13.56 14.09 26.02
CA GLU A 16 13.23 15.40 25.43
C GLU A 16 14.03 15.66 24.15
N GLN A 17 15.34 15.39 24.17
CA GLN A 17 16.19 15.54 22.98
C GLN A 17 15.82 14.56 21.86
N LEU A 18 15.36 13.36 22.23
CA LEU A 18 14.86 12.39 21.26
C LEU A 18 13.58 12.89 20.58
N ILE A 19 12.67 13.50 21.35
CA ILE A 19 11.43 14.08 20.82
C ILE A 19 11.73 15.24 19.89
N GLU A 20 12.61 16.17 20.28
CA GLU A 20 13.03 17.27 19.42
C GLU A 20 13.66 16.77 18.13
N HIS A 21 14.57 15.79 18.20
CA HIS A 21 15.21 15.24 17.01
C HIS A 21 14.19 14.55 16.07
N ILE A 22 13.17 13.87 16.61
CA ILE A 22 12.09 13.26 15.81
C ILE A 22 11.22 14.34 15.17
N LEU A 23 10.91 15.43 15.87
CA LEU A 23 10.18 16.58 15.30
C LEU A 23 10.99 17.27 14.20
N ASP A 24 12.29 17.40 14.39
CA ASP A 24 13.19 17.99 13.40
C ASP A 24 13.30 17.13 12.12
N LEU A 25 13.28 15.80 12.30
CA LEU A 25 13.18 14.82 11.20
C LEU A 25 11.82 14.87 10.51
N TYR A 26 10.75 15.04 11.28
CA TYR A 26 9.40 15.24 10.75
C TYR A 26 9.39 16.49 9.87
N ASP A 27 9.93 17.63 10.33
CA ASP A 27 9.92 18.86 9.54
C ASP A 27 10.78 18.82 8.28
N LYS A 28 11.95 18.18 8.34
CA LYS A 28 12.91 18.13 7.23
C LYS A 28 12.53 17.14 6.12
N ASN A 29 11.72 16.13 6.39
CA ASN A 29 11.46 15.05 5.44
C ASN A 29 9.96 14.79 5.24
N SER A 30 9.45 15.14 4.06
CA SER A 30 8.05 14.93 3.67
C SER A 30 7.62 13.46 3.74
N SER A 31 8.53 12.53 3.45
CA SER A 31 8.28 11.09 3.55
C SER A 31 8.03 10.64 5.00
N ILE A 32 8.71 11.27 5.96
CA ILE A 32 8.54 11.00 7.40
C ILE A 32 7.25 11.63 7.91
N LYS A 33 6.86 12.81 7.39
CA LYS A 33 5.55 13.40 7.68
C LYS A 33 4.41 12.49 7.26
N GLU A 34 4.49 11.95 6.05
CA GLU A 34 3.49 10.99 5.58
C GLU A 34 3.47 9.75 6.48
N PHE A 35 4.62 9.16 6.80
CA PHE A 35 4.70 8.02 7.72
C PHE A 35 4.03 8.29 9.08
N TYR A 36 4.36 9.40 9.75
CA TYR A 36 3.75 9.73 11.05
C TYR A 36 2.27 10.10 10.93
N LYS A 37 1.86 10.73 9.84
CA LYS A 37 0.45 11.01 9.55
C LYS A 37 -0.34 9.72 9.37
N PHE A 38 0.26 8.66 8.84
CA PHE A 38 -0.34 7.33 8.77
C PHE A 38 -0.30 6.62 10.13
N TYR A 39 0.82 6.67 10.85
CA TYR A 39 0.96 6.04 12.16
C TYR A 39 0.00 6.60 13.23
N LEU A 40 -0.25 7.92 13.22
CA LEU A 40 -1.11 8.58 14.21
C LEU A 40 -2.60 8.58 13.84
N ASN A 41 -2.97 8.36 12.57
CA ASN A 41 -4.36 8.37 12.11
C ASN A 41 -4.78 7.02 11.48
N PRO A 42 -5.28 6.07 12.29
CA PRO A 42 -5.86 4.82 11.76
C PRO A 42 -7.08 5.04 10.85
N LYS A 43 -7.70 6.23 10.85
CA LYS A 43 -8.80 6.57 9.90
C LYS A 43 -8.33 6.70 8.45
N ASN A 44 -7.09 7.11 8.20
CA ASN A 44 -6.55 7.22 6.84
C ASN A 44 -6.25 5.86 6.21
N GLU A 45 -6.13 4.83 7.04
CA GLU A 45 -5.88 3.47 6.58
C GLU A 45 -7.00 2.96 5.68
N ASN A 46 -8.26 3.22 6.08
CA ASN A 46 -9.44 2.89 5.28
C ASN A 46 -9.51 3.69 3.96
N GLU A 47 -9.07 4.95 3.95
CA GLU A 47 -9.02 5.74 2.71
C GLU A 47 -7.93 5.26 1.75
N LEU A 48 -6.77 4.86 2.29
CA LEU A 48 -5.70 4.18 1.54
C LEU A 48 -6.21 2.88 0.94
N VAL A 49 -6.79 1.99 1.76
CA VAL A 49 -7.38 0.73 1.31
C VAL A 49 -8.37 1.00 0.18
N LYS A 50 -9.28 1.98 0.32
CA LYS A 50 -10.21 2.36 -0.76
C LYS A 50 -9.51 2.87 -2.02
N LYS A 51 -8.45 3.67 -1.89
CA LYS A 51 -7.68 4.18 -3.02
C LYS A 51 -7.00 3.05 -3.78
N TYR A 52 -6.37 2.11 -3.07
CA TYR A 52 -5.71 0.96 -3.68
C TYR A 52 -6.70 -0.04 -4.27
N LYS A 53 -7.83 -0.31 -3.59
CA LYS A 53 -8.94 -1.08 -4.17
C LYS A 53 -9.45 -0.44 -5.46
N LYS A 54 -9.57 0.89 -5.53
CA LYS A 54 -9.93 1.59 -6.79
C LYS A 54 -8.89 1.40 -7.89
N ILE A 55 -7.59 1.39 -7.57
CA ILE A 55 -6.53 1.13 -8.56
C ILE A 55 -6.67 -0.30 -9.09
N ILE A 56 -6.83 -1.27 -8.20
CA ILE A 56 -7.05 -2.69 -8.57
C ILE A 56 -8.32 -2.80 -9.45
N ARG A 57 -9.45 -2.23 -9.04
CA ARG A 57 -10.70 -2.28 -9.81
C ARG A 57 -10.58 -1.61 -11.18
N LYS A 58 -9.77 -0.54 -11.32
CA LYS A 58 -9.49 0.10 -12.62
C LYS A 58 -8.64 -0.75 -13.55
N GLU A 59 -7.75 -1.59 -13.03
CA GLU A 59 -6.92 -2.46 -13.86
C GLU A 59 -7.74 -3.63 -14.42
N PHE A 60 -8.67 -4.16 -13.62
CA PHE A 60 -9.61 -5.21 -14.06
C PHE A 60 -10.82 -4.64 -14.81
N ASN A 61 -11.14 -3.37 -14.62
CA ASN A 61 -12.16 -2.57 -15.32
C ASN A 61 -13.41 -3.37 -15.75
N VAL A 62 -14.11 -3.94 -14.76
CA VAL A 62 -15.30 -4.77 -14.98
C VAL A 62 -16.39 -4.05 -15.79
N GLU A 63 -16.48 -2.72 -15.70
CA GLU A 63 -17.45 -1.93 -16.47
C GLU A 63 -17.10 -1.78 -17.96
N ASN A 64 -15.82 -1.93 -18.33
CA ASN A 64 -15.33 -1.83 -19.70
C ASN A 64 -14.21 -2.86 -19.93
N PRO A 65 -14.54 -4.14 -20.17
CA PRO A 65 -13.57 -5.22 -20.33
C PRO A 65 -12.60 -4.98 -21.50
N MET A 66 -13.02 -4.24 -22.54
CA MET A 66 -12.16 -3.83 -23.67
C MET A 66 -10.97 -2.93 -23.28
N GLN A 67 -11.05 -2.26 -22.12
CA GLN A 67 -9.97 -1.45 -21.56
C GLN A 67 -9.24 -2.15 -20.40
N SER A 68 -9.73 -3.33 -19.97
CA SER A 68 -9.03 -4.15 -18.99
C SER A 68 -7.72 -4.62 -19.61
N LYS A 69 -6.61 -4.24 -18.99
CA LYS A 69 -5.28 -4.70 -19.43
C LYS A 69 -4.82 -5.91 -18.63
N GLU A 70 -5.63 -6.38 -17.68
CA GLU A 70 -5.35 -7.53 -16.79
C GLU A 70 -3.93 -7.48 -16.22
N LYS A 71 -3.43 -6.28 -15.87
CA LYS A 71 -2.06 -6.12 -15.42
C LYS A 71 -1.94 -6.48 -13.96
N PHE A 72 -1.90 -7.78 -13.68
CA PHE A 72 -1.56 -8.33 -12.37
C PHE A 72 -0.25 -7.75 -11.82
N SER A 73 0.68 -7.36 -12.68
CA SER A 73 1.93 -6.70 -12.29
C SER A 73 1.70 -5.34 -11.61
N VAL A 74 0.71 -4.55 -12.05
CA VAL A 74 0.38 -3.25 -11.44
C VAL A 74 -0.29 -3.47 -10.08
N ALA A 75 -1.21 -4.43 -10.01
CA ALA A 75 -1.90 -4.77 -8.76
C ALA A 75 -0.93 -5.36 -7.71
N LYS A 76 0.00 -6.25 -8.11
CA LYS A 76 1.08 -6.78 -7.25
C LYS A 76 2.03 -5.69 -6.77
N ARG A 77 2.34 -4.70 -7.62
CA ARG A 77 3.14 -3.52 -7.23
C ARG A 77 2.41 -2.67 -6.21
N ALA A 78 1.11 -2.40 -6.41
CA ALA A 78 0.28 -1.69 -5.46
C ALA A 78 0.22 -2.38 -4.08
N ILE A 79 0.09 -3.72 -4.05
CA ILE A 79 0.15 -4.51 -2.81
C ILE A 79 1.53 -4.41 -2.15
N SER A 80 2.61 -4.43 -2.94
CA SER A 80 3.98 -4.30 -2.41
C SER A 80 4.23 -2.90 -1.82
N ASP A 81 3.73 -1.86 -2.46
CA ASP A 81 3.80 -0.48 -1.97
C ASP A 81 2.99 -0.33 -0.67
N LEU A 82 1.80 -0.92 -0.59
CA LEU A 82 1.01 -0.99 0.65
C LEU A 82 1.73 -1.72 1.78
N LYS A 83 2.41 -2.84 1.46
CA LYS A 83 3.19 -3.60 2.44
C LYS A 83 4.32 -2.77 3.04
N ASN A 84 4.94 -1.91 2.23
CA ASN A 84 6.01 -1.01 2.68
C ASN A 84 5.50 0.10 3.63
N LEU A 85 4.22 0.46 3.55
CA LEU A 85 3.59 1.47 4.40
C LEU A 85 3.27 0.97 5.82
N GLN A 86 3.59 -0.29 6.17
CA GLN A 86 3.38 -0.90 7.51
C GLN A 86 1.95 -0.70 8.06
N ILE A 87 0.98 -0.85 7.17
CA ILE A 87 -0.47 -0.82 7.46
C ILE A 87 -0.86 -2.02 8.35
N SER A 88 -2.02 -1.96 9.02
CA SER A 88 -2.49 -3.10 9.81
C SER A 88 -2.63 -4.35 8.95
N SER A 89 -2.40 -5.51 9.57
CA SER A 89 -2.44 -6.80 8.86
C SER A 89 -3.82 -7.11 8.28
N GLU A 90 -4.89 -6.63 8.92
CA GLU A 90 -6.28 -6.79 8.45
C GLU A 90 -6.53 -5.99 7.16
N SER A 91 -6.19 -4.70 7.15
CA SER A 91 -6.32 -3.84 5.97
C SER A 91 -5.49 -4.32 4.78
N LEU A 92 -4.30 -4.86 5.04
CA LEU A 92 -3.46 -5.45 3.99
C LEU A 92 -4.11 -6.71 3.40
N ALA A 93 -4.63 -7.60 4.25
CA ALA A 93 -5.31 -8.83 3.82
C ALA A 93 -6.54 -8.51 2.97
N ASP A 94 -7.31 -7.48 3.34
CA ASP A 94 -8.49 -7.03 2.61
C ASP A 94 -8.14 -6.56 1.18
N VAL A 95 -7.04 -5.81 1.00
CA VAL A 95 -6.59 -5.41 -0.36
C VAL A 95 -6.03 -6.60 -1.15
N ILE A 96 -5.35 -7.54 -0.49
CA ILE A 96 -4.84 -8.75 -1.13
C ILE A 96 -5.98 -9.62 -1.64
N LEU A 97 -7.06 -9.80 -0.85
CA LEU A 97 -8.25 -10.56 -1.22
C LEU A 97 -9.06 -9.88 -2.32
N TYR A 98 -9.04 -8.55 -2.37
CA TYR A 98 -9.76 -7.80 -3.40
C TYR A 98 -9.26 -8.05 -4.83
N LEU A 99 -7.98 -8.43 -4.99
CA LEU A 99 -7.39 -8.76 -6.28
C LEU A 99 -8.00 -10.02 -6.91
N PRO A 100 -8.00 -11.20 -6.27
CA PRO A 100 -8.66 -12.38 -6.81
C PRO A 100 -10.18 -12.20 -6.90
N GLU A 101 -10.83 -11.48 -5.98
CA GLU A 101 -12.26 -11.15 -6.12
C GLU A 101 -12.55 -10.40 -7.43
N SER A 102 -11.75 -9.38 -7.75
CA SER A 102 -11.91 -8.60 -9.00
C SER A 102 -11.63 -9.44 -10.25
N ALA A 103 -10.66 -10.35 -10.19
CA ALA A 103 -10.36 -11.25 -11.28
C ALA A 103 -11.49 -12.27 -11.51
N CYS A 104 -11.99 -12.90 -10.44
CA CYS A 104 -13.12 -13.82 -10.51
C CYS A 104 -14.41 -13.13 -10.96
N GLU A 105 -14.66 -11.89 -10.53
CA GLU A 105 -15.81 -11.08 -10.98
C GLU A 105 -15.77 -10.85 -12.50
N LEU A 106 -14.58 -10.53 -13.05
CA LEU A 106 -14.39 -10.36 -14.49
C LEU A 106 -14.64 -11.67 -15.26
N THR A 107 -14.02 -12.77 -14.83
CA THR A 107 -14.20 -14.09 -15.46
C THR A 107 -15.66 -14.56 -15.38
N ALA A 108 -16.35 -14.30 -14.26
CA ALA A 108 -17.75 -14.68 -14.10
C ALA A 108 -18.69 -13.90 -15.03
N LEU A 109 -18.41 -12.62 -15.30
CA LEU A 109 -19.27 -11.76 -16.11
C LEU A 109 -19.00 -11.87 -17.61
N TYR A 110 -17.72 -12.01 -18.01
CA TYR A 110 -17.31 -11.95 -19.42
C TYR A 110 -16.71 -13.26 -19.94
N GLY A 111 -16.61 -14.28 -19.08
CA GLY A 111 -15.93 -15.54 -19.40
C GLY A 111 -14.41 -15.39 -19.42
N ASP A 112 -13.71 -16.43 -19.85
CA ASP A 112 -12.28 -16.32 -20.13
C ASP A 112 -12.09 -15.46 -21.38
N TYR A 113 -11.78 -14.19 -21.14
CA TYR A 113 -11.66 -13.15 -22.17
C TYR A 113 -10.29 -13.14 -22.86
N SER A 114 -9.30 -13.82 -22.28
CA SER A 114 -7.94 -13.83 -22.84
C SER A 114 -7.83 -14.84 -23.99
N GLU A 115 -7.45 -14.37 -25.19
CA GLU A 115 -7.12 -15.23 -26.34
C GLU A 115 -5.99 -16.22 -26.03
N GLN A 116 -5.15 -15.95 -25.02
CA GLN A 116 -4.10 -16.86 -24.57
C GLN A 116 -4.64 -18.17 -24.01
N PHE A 117 -5.90 -18.21 -23.55
CA PHE A 117 -6.49 -19.42 -22.99
C PHE A 117 -6.97 -20.40 -24.07
N TYR A 118 -7.21 -19.92 -25.28
CA TYR A 118 -7.71 -20.71 -26.41
C TYR A 118 -6.61 -21.09 -27.41
N ASN A 119 -5.34 -20.76 -27.11
CA ASN A 119 -4.16 -21.16 -27.89
C ASN A 119 -3.33 -22.21 -27.15
#